data_AF-A0A2M7PRG4-F1
#
_entry.id   AF-A0A2M7PRG4-F1
#
_cell.length_a   1.000
_cell.length_b   1.000
_cell.length_c   1.000
_cell.angle_alpha   90.00
_cell.angle_beta   90.00
_cell.angle_gamma   90.00
#
_symmetry.space_group_name_H-M   'P 1'
#
loop_
_entity.id
_entity.type
_entity.pdbx_description
1 polymer ?
#
loop_
_entity_poly.entity_id
_entity_poly.type
_entity_poly.pdbx_seq_one_letter_code
_entity_poly.pdbx_strand_id
1 'polypeptide(L)'
;MMKTFAGIQEKYAGFENASILFQSIPYDGTSTWGKGADGALDAFLDAAENMEIYDIETNSEVFRKGVYMFPPLTGLTSPEVMFNKSYESAKNMLATGKFVTFFGGEHSISIGVIKAVYKKYPDITILQLDAHADLRKEYMGTPYNHACAVHDASQNTNLIQVGIRSMDSCELEYLNRDKCFFAEDMYGTTDWMQQSIDLMGEKVYITFD
;
A
#
# COMPACT_ATOMS: atom_id res chain seq x y z
N MET A 1 3.68 4.84 -28.00
CA MET A 1 4.33 3.67 -27.39
C MET A 1 3.60 3.35 -26.10
N MET A 2 3.48 2.07 -25.75
CA MET A 2 2.92 1.67 -24.45
C MET A 2 3.86 2.15 -23.35
N LYS A 3 3.34 2.82 -22.31
CA LYS A 3 4.14 3.19 -21.14
C LYS A 3 4.40 1.92 -20.33
N THR A 4 5.67 1.58 -20.10
CA THR A 4 6.08 0.41 -19.32
C THR A 4 6.73 0.85 -18.02
N PHE A 5 6.81 -0.04 -17.04
CA PHE A 5 7.50 0.24 -15.78
C PHE A 5 8.98 0.48 -16.06
N ALA A 6 9.54 1.61 -15.61
CA ALA A 6 10.96 1.95 -15.76
C ALA A 6 11.50 1.82 -17.20
N GLY A 7 10.66 2.05 -18.22
CA GLY A 7 11.08 1.96 -19.63
C GLY A 7 11.51 0.56 -20.09
N ILE A 8 11.10 -0.50 -19.38
CA ILE A 8 11.47 -1.88 -19.73
C ILE A 8 10.97 -2.27 -21.11
N GLN A 9 11.67 -3.22 -21.74
CA GLN A 9 11.30 -3.77 -23.04
C GLN A 9 9.89 -4.38 -23.01
N GLU A 10 9.07 -4.12 -24.04
CA GLU A 10 7.67 -4.55 -24.11
C GLU A 10 7.46 -6.07 -23.93
N LYS A 11 8.46 -6.89 -24.28
CA LYS A 11 8.42 -8.35 -24.06
C LYS A 11 8.26 -8.76 -22.59
N TYR A 12 8.62 -7.87 -21.65
CA TYR A 12 8.45 -8.05 -20.20
C TYR A 12 7.19 -7.36 -19.66
N ALA A 13 6.42 -6.66 -20.49
CA ALA A 13 5.26 -5.88 -20.08
C ALA A 13 3.91 -6.49 -20.48
N GLY A 14 3.88 -7.74 -20.93
CA GLY A 14 2.65 -8.44 -21.32
C GLY A 14 1.97 -9.15 -20.15
N PHE A 15 0.64 -9.05 -20.07
CA PHE A 15 -0.16 -9.59 -18.95
C PHE A 15 0.07 -11.09 -18.70
N GLU A 16 0.06 -11.90 -19.75
CA GLU A 16 0.20 -13.36 -19.66
C GLU A 16 1.51 -13.78 -18.98
N ASN A 17 2.61 -13.15 -19.39
CA ASN A 17 3.97 -13.49 -18.94
C ASN A 17 4.40 -12.73 -17.68
N ALA A 18 3.62 -11.75 -17.21
CA ALA A 18 3.97 -10.97 -16.04
C ALA A 18 3.70 -11.75 -14.75
N SER A 19 4.70 -11.81 -13.87
CA SER A 19 4.52 -12.32 -12.50
C SER A 19 4.04 -11.23 -11.55
N ILE A 20 4.23 -9.96 -11.94
CA ILE A 20 3.90 -8.78 -11.14
C ILE A 20 2.82 -7.98 -11.87
N LEU A 21 1.77 -7.64 -11.14
CA LEU A 21 0.68 -6.78 -11.59
C LEU A 21 0.75 -5.47 -10.83
N PHE A 22 0.83 -4.36 -11.56
CA PHE A 22 0.91 -3.02 -11.01
C PHE A 22 -0.32 -2.22 -11.43
N GLN A 23 -1.02 -1.60 -10.48
CA GLN A 23 -2.11 -0.66 -10.81
C GLN A 23 -2.02 0.60 -9.97
N SER A 24 -2.10 1.75 -10.63
CA SER A 24 -2.23 3.03 -9.93
C SER A 24 -3.69 3.36 -9.59
N ILE A 25 -3.89 3.93 -8.41
CA ILE A 25 -5.16 4.46 -7.92
C ILE A 25 -4.93 5.94 -7.57
N PRO A 26 -4.97 6.85 -8.58
CA PRO A 26 -4.64 8.26 -8.40
C PRO A 26 -5.80 9.00 -7.74
N TYR A 27 -5.88 8.90 -6.41
CA TYR A 27 -6.91 9.54 -5.59
C TYR A 27 -6.27 10.45 -4.55
N ASP A 28 -6.76 11.68 -4.47
CA ASP A 28 -6.38 12.67 -3.46
C ASP A 28 -7.61 13.48 -3.01
N GLY A 29 -8.68 12.75 -2.69
CA GLY A 29 -9.96 13.35 -2.33
C GLY A 29 -10.12 13.69 -0.86
N THR A 30 -9.31 13.10 0.03
CA THR A 30 -9.46 13.25 1.48
C THR A 30 -8.26 13.89 2.18
N SER A 31 -7.09 14.00 1.55
CA SER A 31 -5.92 14.66 2.14
C SER A 31 -6.26 16.05 2.66
N THR A 32 -5.72 16.40 3.83
CA THR A 32 -6.10 17.60 4.57
C THR A 32 -5.16 18.80 4.39
N TRP A 33 -3.86 18.57 4.25
CA TRP A 33 -2.85 19.64 4.21
C TRP A 33 -2.19 19.78 2.84
N GLY A 34 -1.47 18.75 2.40
CA GLY A 34 -0.86 18.67 1.07
C GLY A 34 -1.83 18.09 0.03
N LYS A 35 -1.78 18.62 -1.19
CA LYS A 35 -2.48 18.10 -2.36
C LYS A 35 -1.51 17.83 -3.50
N GLY A 36 -1.87 16.92 -4.40
CA GLY A 36 -1.12 16.51 -5.59
C GLY A 36 -0.67 15.06 -5.57
N ALA A 37 -1.14 14.25 -4.60
CA ALA A 37 -0.73 12.85 -4.49
C ALA A 37 -1.22 12.01 -5.69
N ASP A 38 -2.32 12.41 -6.32
CA ASP A 38 -2.83 11.85 -7.57
C ASP A 38 -1.86 11.99 -8.78
N GLY A 39 -0.90 12.92 -8.70
CA GLY A 39 0.19 13.08 -9.68
C GLY A 39 1.44 12.23 -9.41
N ALA A 40 1.50 11.49 -8.29
CA ALA A 40 2.71 10.80 -7.86
C ALA A 40 3.19 9.71 -8.83
N LEU A 41 2.27 9.06 -9.55
CA LEU A 41 2.64 8.00 -10.49
C LEU A 41 3.54 8.50 -11.61
N ASP A 42 3.23 9.66 -12.18
CA ASP A 42 4.01 10.18 -13.30
C ASP A 42 5.41 10.59 -12.85
N ALA A 43 5.54 11.22 -11.68
CA ALA A 43 6.83 11.52 -11.08
C ALA A 43 7.63 10.25 -10.74
N PHE A 44 6.96 9.21 -10.23
CA PHE A 44 7.58 7.92 -9.94
C PHE A 44 8.11 7.24 -11.20
N LEU A 45 7.32 7.20 -12.27
CA LEU A 45 7.72 6.56 -13.53
C LEU A 45 8.85 7.35 -14.21
N ASP A 46 8.81 8.69 -14.19
CA ASP A 46 9.89 9.54 -14.71
C ASP A 46 11.21 9.26 -13.96
N ALA A 47 11.18 9.20 -12.63
CA ALA A 47 12.35 8.84 -11.85
C ALA A 47 12.83 7.40 -12.14
N ALA A 48 11.91 6.44 -12.20
CA ALA A 48 12.23 5.03 -12.43
C ALA A 48 12.86 4.78 -13.81
N GLU A 49 12.43 5.50 -14.85
CA GLU A 49 13.01 5.44 -16.21
C GLU A 49 14.47 5.93 -16.26
N ASN A 50 14.91 6.72 -15.27
CA ASN A 50 16.26 7.27 -15.18
C ASN A 50 17.17 6.48 -14.22
N MET A 51 16.73 5.33 -13.70
CA MET A 51 17.51 4.45 -12.84
C MET A 51 17.97 3.19 -13.55
N GLU A 52 19.12 2.66 -13.15
CA GLU A 52 19.54 1.32 -13.55
C GLU A 52 18.64 0.26 -12.89
N ILE A 53 18.11 -0.66 -13.68
CA ILE A 53 17.11 -1.68 -13.25
C ILE A 53 17.75 -2.99 -12.73
N TYR A 54 19.06 -2.98 -12.55
CA TYR A 54 19.81 -4.02 -11.83
C TYR A 54 19.90 -3.65 -10.35
N ASP A 55 19.42 -4.54 -9.49
CA ASP A 55 19.46 -4.38 -8.05
C ASP A 55 20.75 -5.01 -7.47
N ILE A 56 21.57 -4.18 -6.82
CA ILE A 56 22.88 -4.57 -6.28
C ILE A 56 22.71 -5.46 -5.04
N GLU A 57 21.75 -5.15 -4.17
CA GLU A 57 21.57 -5.83 -2.88
C GLU A 57 21.13 -7.29 -3.06
N THR A 58 20.25 -7.54 -4.02
CA THR A 58 19.76 -8.88 -4.36
C THR A 58 20.50 -9.52 -5.54
N ASN A 59 21.40 -8.78 -6.19
CA ASN A 59 22.09 -9.20 -7.42
C ASN A 59 21.10 -9.74 -8.46
N SER A 60 20.08 -8.94 -8.80
CA SER A 60 18.97 -9.40 -9.64
C SER A 60 18.37 -8.32 -10.54
N GLU A 61 17.62 -8.77 -11.56
CA GLU A 61 16.85 -7.93 -12.46
C GLU A 61 15.38 -8.37 -12.40
N VAL A 62 14.65 -7.91 -11.38
CA VAL A 62 13.29 -8.38 -11.06
C VAL A 62 12.32 -8.22 -12.24
N PHE A 63 12.49 -7.15 -13.04
CA PHE A 63 11.64 -6.88 -14.21
C PHE A 63 11.62 -8.02 -15.23
N ARG A 64 12.64 -8.89 -15.26
CA ARG A 64 12.68 -10.06 -16.15
C ARG A 64 11.59 -11.09 -15.84
N LYS A 65 11.03 -11.07 -14.62
CA LYS A 65 9.85 -11.86 -14.23
C LYS A 65 8.54 -11.30 -14.81
N GLY A 66 8.61 -10.14 -15.46
CA GLY A 66 7.54 -9.43 -16.12
C GLY A 66 6.69 -8.58 -15.17
N VAL A 67 6.45 -7.34 -15.59
CA VAL A 67 5.67 -6.32 -14.87
C VAL A 67 4.59 -5.80 -15.79
N TYR A 68 3.33 -6.17 -15.51
CA TYR A 68 2.19 -5.66 -16.25
C TYR A 68 1.56 -4.49 -15.51
N MET A 69 1.54 -3.32 -16.15
CA MET A 69 0.87 -2.15 -15.63
C MET A 69 -0.54 -2.06 -16.20
N PHE A 70 -1.54 -2.11 -15.31
CA PHE A 70 -2.90 -1.75 -15.69
C PHE A 70 -3.00 -0.24 -15.92
N PRO A 71 -3.96 0.21 -16.75
CA PRO A 71 -4.35 1.61 -16.79
C PRO A 71 -4.72 2.11 -15.39
N PRO A 72 -4.42 3.38 -15.04
CA PRO A 72 -4.83 3.96 -13.77
C PRO A 72 -6.34 3.81 -13.56
N LEU A 73 -6.74 3.59 -12.30
CA LEU A 73 -8.15 3.48 -11.94
C LEU A 73 -8.84 4.85 -12.10
N THR A 74 -9.95 4.90 -12.83
CA THR A 74 -10.63 6.17 -13.16
C THR A 74 -12.00 6.31 -12.52
N GLY A 75 -12.53 7.54 -12.51
CA GLY A 75 -13.87 7.86 -12.01
C GLY A 75 -14.00 7.64 -10.50
N LEU A 76 -13.00 8.08 -9.73
CA LEU A 76 -12.94 8.02 -8.27
C LEU A 76 -13.59 9.29 -7.70
N THR A 77 -14.92 9.37 -7.80
CA THR A 77 -15.67 10.62 -7.57
C THR A 77 -16.00 10.91 -6.10
N SER A 78 -15.90 9.91 -5.22
CA SER A 78 -16.09 10.05 -3.78
C SER A 78 -15.27 8.99 -3.04
N PRO A 79 -15.07 9.13 -1.72
CA PRO A 79 -14.39 8.13 -0.89
C PRO A 79 -15.03 6.73 -1.01
N GLU A 80 -16.36 6.64 -1.02
CA GLU A 80 -17.11 5.39 -1.16
C GLU A 80 -16.91 4.76 -2.55
N VAL A 81 -16.93 5.58 -3.61
CA VAL A 81 -16.69 5.11 -4.98
C VAL A 81 -15.26 4.62 -5.12
N MET A 82 -14.29 5.34 -4.53
CA MET A 82 -12.89 4.96 -4.51
C MET A 82 -12.70 3.62 -3.79
N PHE A 83 -13.28 3.45 -2.60
CA PHE A 83 -13.22 2.21 -1.84
C PHE A 83 -13.77 1.03 -2.65
N ASN A 84 -14.98 1.17 -3.23
CA ASN A 84 -15.60 0.08 -3.98
C ASN A 84 -14.76 -0.32 -5.21
N LYS A 85 -14.24 0.67 -5.95
CA LYS A 85 -13.43 0.40 -7.15
C LYS A 85 -12.06 -0.20 -6.82
N SER A 86 -11.38 0.30 -5.79
CA SER A 86 -10.09 -0.23 -5.34
C SER A 86 -10.25 -1.67 -4.83
N TYR A 87 -11.28 -1.96 -4.04
CA TYR A 87 -11.62 -3.32 -3.60
C TYR A 87 -11.87 -4.28 -4.77
N GLU A 88 -12.71 -3.89 -5.74
CA GLU A 88 -13.03 -4.76 -6.88
C GLU A 88 -11.82 -4.98 -7.80
N SER A 89 -11.03 -3.93 -8.07
CA SER A 89 -9.77 -4.06 -8.80
C SER A 89 -8.81 -5.02 -8.08
N ALA A 90 -8.59 -4.81 -6.79
CA ALA A 90 -7.67 -5.64 -6.01
C ALA A 90 -8.14 -7.10 -5.95
N LYS A 91 -9.44 -7.34 -5.73
CA LYS A 91 -10.04 -8.69 -5.76
C LYS A 91 -9.76 -9.40 -7.08
N ASN A 92 -9.94 -8.70 -8.21
CA ASN A 92 -9.71 -9.27 -9.54
C ASN A 92 -8.23 -9.54 -9.82
N MET A 93 -7.34 -8.61 -9.47
CA MET A 93 -5.89 -8.81 -9.61
C MET A 93 -5.41 -9.97 -8.74
N LEU A 94 -5.86 -10.04 -7.48
CA LEU A 94 -5.55 -11.12 -6.57
C LEU A 94 -6.02 -12.48 -7.11
N ALA A 95 -7.20 -12.56 -7.75
CA ALA A 95 -7.72 -13.82 -8.31
C ALA A 95 -6.78 -14.47 -9.35
N THR A 96 -5.88 -13.70 -9.97
CA THR A 96 -4.88 -14.22 -10.92
C THR A 96 -3.78 -15.06 -10.25
N GLY A 97 -3.58 -14.92 -8.94
CA GLY A 97 -2.47 -15.55 -8.20
C GLY A 97 -1.11 -14.90 -8.44
N LYS A 98 -1.02 -13.85 -9.25
CA LYS A 98 0.20 -13.06 -9.49
C LYS A 98 0.50 -12.14 -8.29
N PHE A 99 1.73 -11.64 -8.22
CA PHE A 99 2.12 -10.66 -7.20
C PHE A 99 1.48 -9.30 -7.53
N VAL A 100 0.77 -8.69 -6.58
CA VAL A 100 0.03 -7.45 -6.82
C VAL A 100 0.73 -6.27 -6.14
N THR A 101 0.74 -5.14 -6.84
CA THR A 101 1.31 -3.87 -6.36
C THR A 101 0.35 -2.75 -6.72
N PHE A 102 0.05 -1.90 -5.74
CA PHE A 102 -0.80 -0.74 -5.93
C PHE A 102 0.01 0.51 -5.67
N PHE A 103 -0.23 1.54 -6.47
CA PHE A 103 0.43 2.83 -6.33
C PHE A 103 -0.63 3.91 -6.16
N GLY A 104 -0.75 4.44 -4.95
CA GLY A 104 -1.80 5.37 -4.58
C GLY A 104 -1.52 6.81 -4.97
N GLY A 105 -2.49 7.66 -4.62
CA GLY A 105 -2.22 9.04 -4.26
C GLY A 105 -2.12 9.14 -2.75
N GLU A 106 -3.27 9.16 -2.06
CA GLU A 106 -3.34 9.16 -0.60
C GLU A 106 -3.59 7.77 0.01
N HIS A 107 -3.39 7.62 1.33
CA HIS A 107 -3.47 6.32 2.02
C HIS A 107 -4.85 5.67 2.07
N SER A 108 -5.92 6.44 1.83
CA SER A 108 -7.30 5.92 1.81
C SER A 108 -7.51 4.80 0.78
N ILE A 109 -6.71 4.77 -0.29
CA ILE A 109 -6.75 3.71 -1.31
C ILE A 109 -6.43 2.33 -0.72
N SER A 110 -5.65 2.28 0.36
CA SER A 110 -5.29 1.05 1.07
C SER A 110 -6.51 0.36 1.67
N ILE A 111 -7.59 1.08 2.02
CA ILE A 111 -8.76 0.50 2.71
C ILE A 111 -9.42 -0.59 1.85
N GLY A 112 -9.70 -0.28 0.58
CA GLY A 112 -10.31 -1.23 -0.35
C GLY A 112 -9.36 -2.37 -0.72
N VAL A 113 -8.08 -2.04 -0.93
CA VAL A 113 -7.04 -3.03 -1.28
C VAL A 113 -6.82 -4.03 -0.14
N ILE A 114 -6.55 -3.55 1.07
CA ILE A 114 -6.34 -4.38 2.26
C ILE A 114 -7.57 -5.25 2.54
N LYS A 115 -8.78 -4.70 2.36
CA LYS A 115 -10.02 -5.49 2.48
C LYS A 115 -10.09 -6.65 1.50
N ALA A 116 -9.71 -6.45 0.24
CA ALA A 116 -9.64 -7.54 -0.73
C ALA A 116 -8.56 -8.58 -0.37
N VAL A 117 -7.42 -8.10 0.13
CA VAL A 117 -6.28 -8.92 0.54
C VAL A 117 -6.66 -9.84 1.71
N TYR A 118 -7.17 -9.32 2.83
CA TYR A 118 -7.50 -10.16 3.98
C TYR A 118 -8.72 -11.06 3.73
N LYS A 119 -9.64 -10.67 2.82
CA LYS A 119 -10.72 -11.55 2.35
C LYS A 119 -10.18 -12.79 1.63
N LYS A 120 -9.08 -12.64 0.88
CA LYS A 120 -8.43 -13.75 0.17
C LYS A 120 -7.50 -14.55 1.09
N TYR A 121 -6.82 -13.88 2.00
CA TYR A 121 -5.85 -14.47 2.92
C TYR A 121 -6.22 -14.12 4.37
N PRO A 122 -7.07 -14.93 5.03
CA PRO A 122 -7.57 -14.62 6.38
C PRO A 122 -6.48 -14.48 7.45
N ASP A 123 -5.37 -15.21 7.31
CA ASP A 123 -4.25 -15.20 8.26
C ASP A 123 -3.15 -14.17 7.91
N ILE A 124 -3.47 -13.18 7.09
CA ILE A 124 -2.47 -12.20 6.63
C ILE A 124 -2.09 -11.21 7.72
N THR A 125 -0.80 -10.85 7.73
CA THR A 125 -0.28 -9.70 8.47
C THR A 125 -0.32 -8.46 7.59
N ILE A 126 -0.83 -7.36 8.13
CA ILE A 126 -0.73 -6.04 7.51
C ILE A 126 0.40 -5.29 8.23
N LEU A 127 1.46 -4.94 7.49
CA LEU A 127 2.53 -4.09 7.98
C LEU A 127 2.32 -2.68 7.43
N GLN A 128 2.08 -1.72 8.31
CA GLN A 128 2.01 -0.31 7.99
C GLN A 128 3.31 0.39 8.40
N LEU A 129 3.93 1.07 7.44
CA LEU A 129 5.07 1.95 7.65
C LEU A 129 4.60 3.38 7.45
N ASP A 130 4.49 4.13 8.54
CA ASP A 130 3.79 5.42 8.56
C ASP A 130 4.21 6.28 9.76
N ALA A 131 4.05 7.59 9.66
CA ALA A 131 4.10 8.51 10.79
C ALA A 131 2.81 8.53 11.63
N HIS A 132 1.67 8.27 10.99
CA HIS A 132 0.33 8.36 11.54
C HIS A 132 -0.25 6.98 11.81
N ALA A 133 -1.07 6.86 12.86
CA ALA A 133 -1.69 5.58 13.20
C ALA A 133 -2.83 5.21 12.23
N ASP A 134 -3.54 6.20 11.69
CA ASP A 134 -4.65 6.02 10.73
C ASP A 134 -5.71 4.99 11.15
N LEU A 135 -6.00 5.01 12.46
CA LEU A 135 -6.90 4.10 13.15
C LEU A 135 -8.26 4.71 13.45
N ARG A 136 -8.54 5.94 12.98
CA ARG A 136 -9.84 6.57 13.22
C ARG A 136 -10.94 5.76 12.55
N LYS A 137 -12.06 5.60 13.25
CA LYS A 137 -13.24 4.93 12.70
C LYS A 137 -13.87 5.71 11.55
N GLU A 138 -13.87 7.03 11.69
CA GLU A 138 -14.42 7.97 10.73
C GLU A 138 -13.67 9.29 10.85
N TYR A 139 -13.40 9.96 9.72
CA TYR A 139 -12.88 11.31 9.72
C TYR A 139 -13.52 12.13 8.60
N MET A 140 -13.95 13.34 8.95
CA MET A 140 -14.71 14.24 8.07
C MET A 140 -15.94 13.59 7.41
N GLY A 141 -16.66 12.74 8.16
CA GLY A 141 -17.95 12.19 7.73
C GLY A 141 -17.88 10.92 6.86
N THR A 142 -16.70 10.29 6.73
CA THR A 142 -16.56 9.02 6.01
C THR A 142 -15.53 8.09 6.67
N PRO A 143 -15.78 6.77 6.69
CA PRO A 143 -14.77 5.77 7.11
C PRO A 143 -13.72 5.53 6.02
N TYR A 144 -13.92 6.06 4.81
CA TYR A 144 -13.01 5.89 3.67
C TYR A 144 -12.03 7.06 3.52
N ASN A 145 -11.66 7.67 4.65
CA ASN A 145 -10.70 8.76 4.74
C ASN A 145 -9.27 8.22 4.92
N HIS A 146 -8.23 8.95 4.50
CA HIS A 146 -6.84 8.55 4.70
C HIS A 146 -6.52 8.30 6.19
N ALA A 147 -7.01 9.15 7.10
CA ALA A 147 -6.83 8.96 8.54
C ALA A 147 -7.56 7.73 9.15
N CYS A 148 -8.22 6.92 8.31
CA CYS A 148 -8.90 5.69 8.67
C CYS A 148 -8.31 4.46 7.96
N ALA A 149 -7.17 4.61 7.26
CA ALA A 149 -6.65 3.66 6.27
C ALA A 149 -6.55 2.21 6.77
N VAL A 150 -6.23 2.04 8.06
CA VAL A 150 -6.00 0.72 8.68
C VAL A 150 -7.00 0.40 9.80
N HIS A 151 -8.03 1.22 10.02
CA HIS A 151 -9.03 0.97 11.07
C HIS A 151 -9.79 -0.35 10.90
N ASP A 152 -10.22 -0.67 9.68
CA ASP A 152 -10.88 -1.96 9.38
C ASP A 152 -9.89 -3.12 9.49
N ALA A 153 -8.61 -2.90 9.14
CA ALA A 153 -7.56 -3.90 9.21
C ALA A 153 -7.14 -4.24 10.65
N SER A 154 -7.10 -3.26 11.55
CA SER A 154 -6.73 -3.47 12.96
C SER A 154 -7.66 -4.44 13.69
N GLN A 155 -8.91 -4.54 13.23
CA GLN A 155 -9.93 -5.41 13.81
C GLN A 155 -10.04 -6.78 13.12
N ASN A 156 -9.56 -6.90 11.88
CA ASN A 156 -9.77 -8.09 11.05
C ASN A 156 -8.49 -8.82 10.66
N THR A 157 -7.31 -8.31 11.05
CA THR A 157 -6.00 -8.84 10.64
C THR A 157 -4.98 -8.78 11.77
N ASN A 158 -3.80 -9.36 11.54
CA ASN A 158 -2.62 -9.07 12.35
C ASN A 158 -1.98 -7.75 11.87
N LEU A 159 -2.45 -6.61 12.38
CA LEU A 159 -1.87 -5.31 12.08
C LEU A 159 -0.60 -5.05 12.92
N ILE A 160 0.49 -4.68 12.26
CA ILE A 160 1.73 -4.19 12.85
C ILE A 160 2.01 -2.81 12.28
N GLN A 161 2.29 -1.84 13.14
CA GLN A 161 2.55 -0.46 12.76
C GLN A 161 3.96 -0.07 13.18
N VAL A 162 4.71 0.58 12.30
CA VAL A 162 6.09 1.00 12.56
C VAL A 162 6.29 2.44 12.13
N GLY A 163 6.94 3.22 12.99
CA GLY A 163 7.26 4.63 12.76
C GLY A 163 6.24 5.62 13.33
N ILE A 164 5.24 5.13 14.06
CA ILE A 164 4.15 5.95 14.60
C ILE A 164 4.71 7.03 15.52
N ARG A 165 4.30 8.27 15.28
CA ARG A 165 4.71 9.46 16.05
C ARG A 165 3.66 10.57 16.05
N SER A 166 2.50 10.32 15.48
CA SER A 166 1.36 11.23 15.42
C SER A 166 0.07 10.43 15.46
N MET A 167 -0.76 10.63 16.48
CA MET A 167 -2.07 9.99 16.59
C MET A 167 -3.01 10.83 17.47
N ASP A 168 -4.31 10.62 17.32
CA ASP A 168 -5.35 11.18 18.17
C ASP A 168 -5.74 10.23 19.31
N SER A 169 -6.24 10.79 20.41
CA SER A 169 -6.75 10.00 21.54
C SER A 169 -7.87 9.02 21.17
N CYS A 170 -8.69 9.31 20.15
CA CYS A 170 -9.76 8.40 19.72
C CYS A 170 -9.24 7.10 19.09
N GLU A 171 -7.97 7.05 18.70
CA GLU A 171 -7.33 5.89 18.09
C GLU A 171 -6.81 4.89 19.13
N LEU A 172 -6.69 5.31 20.40
CA LEU A 172 -6.20 4.46 21.49
C LEU A 172 -7.05 3.20 21.71
N GLU A 173 -8.35 3.25 21.37
CA GLU A 173 -9.25 2.09 21.45
C GLU A 173 -8.85 0.98 20.46
N TYR A 174 -8.29 1.35 19.31
CA TYR A 174 -7.97 0.44 18.20
C TYR A 174 -6.47 0.14 18.10
N LEU A 175 -5.65 0.85 18.85
CA LEU A 175 -4.21 0.68 18.88
C LEU A 175 -3.82 -0.56 19.69
N ASN A 176 -3.05 -1.46 19.09
CA ASN A 176 -2.36 -2.50 19.82
C ASN A 176 -0.92 -2.07 20.12
N ARG A 177 -0.64 -1.71 21.39
CA ARG A 177 0.71 -1.25 21.80
C ARG A 177 1.80 -2.29 21.64
N ASP A 178 1.49 -3.58 21.80
CA ASP A 178 2.48 -4.65 21.65
C ASP A 178 2.88 -4.88 20.17
N LYS A 179 2.15 -4.26 19.23
CA LYS A 179 2.35 -4.34 17.78
C LYS A 179 2.56 -2.98 17.12
N CYS A 180 2.77 -1.94 17.92
CA CYS A 180 3.03 -0.60 17.45
C CYS A 180 4.44 -0.18 17.88
N PHE A 181 5.30 0.04 16.91
CA PHE A 181 6.67 0.50 17.11
C PHE A 181 6.71 2.02 16.91
N PHE A 182 6.74 2.74 18.03
CA PHE A 182 6.79 4.19 18.03
C PHE A 182 8.16 4.70 17.61
N ALA A 183 8.20 5.80 16.85
CA ALA A 183 9.45 6.34 16.33
C ALA A 183 10.40 6.80 17.45
N GLU A 184 9.88 7.25 18.60
CA GLU A 184 10.71 7.62 19.75
C GLU A 184 11.58 6.47 20.27
N ASP A 185 11.08 5.23 20.17
CA ASP A 185 11.76 4.03 20.68
C ASP A 185 12.72 3.41 19.65
N MET A 186 12.69 3.89 18.40
CA MET A 186 13.53 3.38 17.31
C MET A 186 14.88 4.09 17.22
N TYR A 187 15.02 5.29 17.79
CA TYR A 187 16.26 6.05 17.68
C TYR A 187 17.43 5.36 18.40
N GLY A 188 18.52 5.11 17.65
CA GLY A 188 19.75 4.55 18.21
C GLY A 188 19.73 3.03 18.44
N THR A 189 18.66 2.34 18.04
CA THR A 189 18.56 0.87 18.10
C THR A 189 17.93 0.30 16.83
N THR A 190 18.18 -0.99 16.58
CA THR A 190 17.62 -1.77 15.47
C THR A 190 16.81 -2.96 15.95
N ASP A 191 16.68 -3.18 17.26
CA ASP A 191 16.00 -4.35 17.83
C ASP A 191 14.53 -4.43 17.39
N TRP A 192 13.90 -3.27 17.20
CA TRP A 192 12.54 -3.14 16.66
C TRP A 192 12.37 -3.83 15.31
N MET A 193 13.42 -3.91 14.48
CA MET A 193 13.35 -4.54 13.16
C MET A 193 13.03 -6.02 13.33
N GLN A 194 13.85 -6.74 14.09
CA GLN A 194 13.64 -8.17 14.32
C GLN A 194 12.37 -8.43 15.15
N GLN A 195 12.11 -7.60 16.18
CA GLN A 195 10.88 -7.72 16.97
C GLN A 195 9.62 -7.56 16.12
N SER A 196 9.61 -6.61 15.17
CA SER A 196 8.47 -6.44 14.26
C SER A 196 8.30 -7.63 13.32
N ILE A 197 9.41 -8.21 12.83
CA ILE A 197 9.42 -9.39 11.95
C ILE A 197 8.90 -10.62 12.70
N ASP A 198 9.30 -10.81 13.97
CA ASP A 198 8.90 -11.95 14.79
C ASP A 198 7.38 -11.97 15.08
N LEU A 199 6.71 -10.82 14.98
CA LEU A 199 5.25 -10.69 15.10
C LEU A 199 4.50 -11.00 13.80
N MET A 200 5.19 -11.12 12.67
CA MET A 200 4.57 -11.35 11.35
C MET A 200 4.23 -12.82 11.13
N GLY A 201 3.13 -13.08 10.42
CA GLY A 201 2.80 -14.39 9.87
C GLY A 201 3.50 -14.67 8.53
N GLU A 202 3.29 -15.86 7.96
CA GLU A 202 3.89 -16.26 6.68
C GLU A 202 3.50 -15.37 5.49
N LYS A 203 2.30 -14.78 5.54
CA LYS A 203 1.79 -13.88 4.50
C LYS A 203 1.75 -12.47 5.06
N VAL A 204 2.41 -11.56 4.35
CA VAL A 204 2.49 -10.15 4.72
C VAL A 204 2.04 -9.30 3.54
N TYR A 205 1.19 -8.30 3.81
CA TYR A 205 0.94 -7.18 2.91
C TYR A 205 1.51 -5.92 3.54
N ILE A 206 2.33 -5.20 2.78
CA ILE A 206 3.02 -4.00 3.26
C ILE A 206 2.36 -2.78 2.64
N THR A 207 2.05 -1.79 3.46
CA THR A 207 1.61 -0.47 3.03
C THR A 207 2.59 0.58 3.56
N PHE A 208 3.05 1.43 2.64
CA PHE A 208 3.89 2.59 2.92
C PHE A 208 3.02 3.81 2.70
N ASP A 209 2.90 4.67 3.71
CA ASP A 209 2.44 6.05 3.54
C ASP A 209 3.60 6.94 3.07
#